data_AF-A0A7Y3XM17-F1
#
_entry.id   AF-A0A7Y3XM17-F1
#
_cell.length_a   1.000
_cell.length_b   1.000
_cell.length_c   1.000
_cell.angle_alpha   90.00
_cell.angle_beta   90.00
_cell.angle_gamma   90.00
#
_symmetry.space_group_name_H-M   'P 1'
#
loop_
_entity.id
_entity.type
_entity.pdbx_description
1 polymer ?
#
loop_
_entity_poly.entity_id
_entity_poly.type
_entity_poly.pdbx_seq_one_letter_code
_entity_poly.pdbx_strand_id
1 'polypeptide(L)'
;MDSAKMLSTMEGICNQHGWHLGVFYLLEDDRLNCAGQETCIKNPHLRAYQEECKKYKFKKGVGVPGRVWQNQNYEWVNNVQNLDVSEYPRAAPAKTMGIKASLGVPYKQDGNFMGVMEFFNINKVECDSAMVQDIMKKCGG
;
A
#
# COMPACT_ATOMS: atom_id res chain seq x y z
N MET A 1 -11.03 5.07 13.55
CA MET A 1 -10.85 6.30 12.75
C MET A 1 -11.93 6.33 11.67
N ASP A 2 -12.59 7.46 11.41
CA ASP A 2 -13.56 7.55 10.30
C ASP A 2 -12.82 7.54 8.94
N SER A 3 -13.43 6.93 7.92
CA SER A 3 -12.83 6.70 6.60
C SER A 3 -12.33 7.99 5.94
N ALA A 4 -12.97 9.13 6.21
CA ALA A 4 -12.54 10.44 5.73
C ALA A 4 -11.13 10.83 6.22
N LYS A 5 -10.80 10.53 7.48
CA LYS A 5 -9.49 10.85 8.05
C LYS A 5 -8.39 9.95 7.45
N MET A 6 -8.70 8.70 7.11
CA MET A 6 -7.77 7.80 6.44
C MET A 6 -7.43 8.29 5.03
N LEU A 7 -8.44 8.66 4.26
CA LEU A 7 -8.24 9.18 2.90
C LEU A 7 -7.40 10.47 2.92
N SER A 8 -7.73 11.43 3.80
CA SER A 8 -6.94 12.64 3.98
C SER A 8 -5.49 12.36 4.41
N THR A 9 -5.25 11.34 5.25
CA THR A 9 -3.90 10.94 5.64
C THR A 9 -3.10 10.41 4.44
N MET A 10 -3.70 9.55 3.62
CA MET A 10 -3.05 9.02 2.42
C MET A 10 -2.75 10.13 1.40
N GLU A 11 -3.70 11.03 1.17
CA GLU A 11 -3.53 12.18 0.29
C GLU A 11 -2.34 13.05 0.75
N GLY A 12 -2.26 13.36 2.05
CA GLY A 12 -1.14 14.12 2.60
C GLY A 12 0.21 13.41 2.42
N ILE A 13 0.27 12.09 2.64
CA ILE A 13 1.48 11.28 2.43
C ILE A 13 1.90 11.31 0.96
N CYS A 14 0.97 11.08 0.05
CA CYS A 14 1.21 11.16 -1.39
C CYS A 14 1.80 12.50 -1.81
N ASN A 15 1.15 13.59 -1.41
CA ASN A 15 1.54 14.94 -1.82
C ASN A 15 2.92 15.32 -1.27
N GLN A 16 3.24 14.87 -0.05
CA GLN A 16 4.53 15.17 0.57
C GLN A 16 5.68 14.31 0.00
N HIS A 17 5.43 13.03 -0.25
CA HIS A 17 6.48 12.04 -0.54
C HIS A 17 6.49 11.56 -1.99
N GLY A 18 5.63 12.12 -2.84
CA GLY A 18 5.60 11.81 -4.27
C GLY A 18 5.06 10.41 -4.60
N TRP A 19 4.27 9.80 -3.72
CA TRP A 19 3.53 8.58 -4.06
C TRP A 19 2.35 8.92 -4.95
N HIS A 20 2.01 8.01 -5.87
CA HIS A 20 1.04 8.30 -6.93
C HIS A 20 -0.34 7.69 -6.67
N LEU A 21 -0.39 6.62 -5.88
CA LEU A 21 -1.61 5.92 -5.48
C LEU A 21 -1.42 5.40 -4.06
N GLY A 22 -2.40 5.62 -3.20
CA GLY A 22 -2.54 4.98 -1.89
C GLY A 22 -3.74 4.04 -1.88
N VAL A 23 -3.57 2.85 -1.30
CA VAL A 23 -4.67 1.91 -1.05
C VAL A 23 -4.61 1.48 0.40
N PHE A 24 -5.75 1.50 1.07
CA PHE A 24 -5.88 1.07 2.43
C PHE A 24 -6.68 -0.22 2.53
N TYR A 25 -6.13 -1.18 3.26
CA TYR A 25 -6.77 -2.46 3.55
C TYR A 25 -7.06 -2.58 5.05
N LEU A 26 -8.28 -2.98 5.40
CA LEU A 26 -8.65 -3.33 6.77
C LEU A 26 -8.63 -4.83 6.97
N LEU A 27 -8.21 -5.24 8.17
CA LEU A 27 -8.33 -6.62 8.62
C LEU A 27 -9.80 -6.88 8.98
N GLU A 28 -10.42 -7.79 8.25
CA GLU A 28 -11.75 -8.31 8.52
C GLU A 28 -11.67 -9.84 8.48
N ASP A 29 -12.04 -10.47 9.59
CA ASP A 29 -11.85 -11.91 9.84
C ASP A 29 -10.37 -12.33 9.69
N ASP A 30 -10.05 -13.14 8.67
CA ASP A 30 -8.70 -13.66 8.39
C ASP A 30 -8.03 -13.01 7.17
N ARG A 31 -8.55 -11.86 6.70
CA ARG A 31 -8.10 -11.22 5.46
C ARG A 31 -8.03 -9.71 5.55
N LEU A 32 -7.08 -9.16 4.80
CA LEU A 32 -7.05 -7.75 4.44
C LEU A 32 -7.94 -7.49 3.23
N ASN A 33 -8.97 -6.67 3.39
CA ASN A 33 -9.90 -6.24 2.35
C ASN A 33 -9.70 -4.76 2.03
N CYS A 34 -9.82 -4.39 0.75
CA CYS A 34 -9.69 -2.99 0.33
C CYS A 34 -10.83 -2.15 0.92
N ALA A 35 -10.49 -1.17 1.75
CA ALA A 35 -11.43 -0.33 2.47
C ALA A 35 -11.44 1.13 1.96
N GLY A 36 -10.40 1.56 1.25
CA GLY A 36 -10.31 2.91 0.70
C GLY A 36 -9.09 3.08 -0.19
N GLN A 37 -9.13 4.06 -1.09
CA GLN A 37 -8.10 4.29 -2.10
C GLN A 37 -8.04 5.77 -2.48
N GLU A 38 -6.86 6.27 -2.83
CA GLU A 38 -6.66 7.65 -3.26
C GLU A 38 -5.63 7.73 -4.40
N THR A 39 -5.94 8.47 -5.46
CA THR A 39 -5.01 8.70 -6.58
C THR A 39 -4.51 10.12 -6.54
N CYS A 40 -3.20 10.26 -6.40
CA CYS A 40 -2.58 11.54 -6.11
C CYS A 40 -2.13 12.26 -7.39
N ILE A 41 -2.11 11.54 -8.51
CA ILE A 41 -1.92 12.10 -9.85
C ILE A 41 -2.96 11.56 -10.82
N LYS A 42 -3.32 12.37 -11.84
CA LYS A 42 -4.18 11.93 -12.94
C LYS A 42 -3.39 11.02 -13.88
N ASN A 43 -3.63 9.71 -13.80
CA ASN A 43 -3.06 8.73 -14.72
C ASN A 43 -4.05 7.58 -14.95
N PRO A 44 -4.48 7.31 -16.20
CA PRO A 44 -5.43 6.23 -16.50
C PRO A 44 -4.95 4.84 -16.05
N HIS A 45 -3.65 4.56 -16.12
CA HIS A 45 -3.09 3.28 -15.69
C HIS A 45 -3.15 3.11 -14.17
N LEU A 46 -2.95 4.19 -13.41
CA LEU A 46 -3.12 4.16 -11.95
C LEU A 46 -4.58 3.90 -11.57
N ARG A 47 -5.52 4.54 -12.28
CA ARG A 47 -6.96 4.28 -12.07
C ARG A 47 -7.33 2.83 -12.39
N ALA A 48 -6.78 2.26 -13.47
CA ALA A 48 -6.99 0.84 -13.78
C ALA A 48 -6.39 -0.06 -12.68
N TYR A 49 -5.18 0.26 -12.20
CA TYR A 49 -4.52 -0.52 -11.15
C TYR A 49 -5.25 -0.44 -9.82
N GLN A 50 -5.80 0.74 -9.51
CA GLN A 50 -6.67 0.97 -8.36
C GLN A 50 -7.89 0.02 -8.38
N GLU A 51 -8.57 -0.12 -9.53
CA GLU A 51 -9.67 -1.07 -9.67
C GLU A 51 -9.21 -2.53 -9.57
N GLU A 52 -8.02 -2.87 -10.07
CA GLU A 52 -7.45 -4.20 -9.86
C GLU A 52 -7.20 -4.48 -8.37
N CYS A 53 -6.63 -3.54 -7.62
CA CYS A 53 -6.36 -3.70 -6.19
C CYS A 53 -7.60 -4.06 -5.37
N LYS A 54 -8.80 -3.59 -5.75
CA LYS A 54 -10.07 -3.91 -5.05
C LYS A 54 -10.43 -5.40 -5.11
N LYS A 55 -9.94 -6.11 -6.13
CA LYS A 55 -10.26 -7.53 -6.36
C LYS A 55 -9.46 -8.48 -5.47
N TYR A 56 -8.38 -8.00 -4.86
CA TYR A 56 -7.47 -8.84 -4.08
C TYR A 56 -7.80 -8.76 -2.59
N LYS A 57 -7.73 -9.92 -1.95
CA LYS A 57 -7.80 -10.09 -0.50
C LYS A 57 -6.54 -10.80 -0.04
N PHE A 58 -5.86 -10.28 0.98
CA PHE A 58 -4.58 -10.82 1.41
C PHE A 58 -4.71 -11.61 2.70
N LYS A 59 -4.21 -12.84 2.69
CA LYS A 59 -3.93 -13.58 3.91
C LYS A 59 -2.61 -13.11 4.52
N LYS A 60 -2.39 -13.41 5.79
CA LYS A 60 -1.12 -13.17 6.48
C LYS A 60 0.02 -13.85 5.70
N GLY A 61 1.10 -13.10 5.45
CA GLY A 61 2.28 -13.52 4.68
C GLY A 61 2.15 -13.42 3.15
N VAL A 62 0.97 -13.14 2.58
CA VAL A 62 0.76 -13.13 1.13
C VAL A 62 0.82 -11.72 0.56
N GLY A 63 1.74 -11.50 -0.40
CA GLY A 63 1.97 -10.17 -0.97
C GLY A 63 2.51 -9.17 0.05
N VAL A 64 2.72 -7.92 -0.40
CA VAL A 64 3.19 -6.83 0.48
C VAL A 64 2.23 -6.62 1.67
N PRO A 65 0.89 -6.50 1.49
CA PRO A 65 0.00 -6.29 2.63
C PRO A 65 0.01 -7.46 3.63
N GLY A 66 0.03 -8.70 3.14
CA GLY A 66 0.06 -9.88 4.02
C GLY A 66 1.35 -9.98 4.81
N ARG A 67 2.50 -9.66 4.21
CA ARG A 67 3.79 -9.67 4.91
C ARG A 67 3.93 -8.53 5.92
N VAL A 68 3.39 -7.35 5.63
CA VAL A 68 3.25 -6.28 6.63
C VAL A 68 2.40 -6.74 7.81
N TRP A 69 1.27 -7.41 7.56
CA TRP A 69 0.46 -8.00 8.64
C TRP A 69 1.24 -9.07 9.43
N GLN A 70 2.03 -9.90 8.74
CA GLN A 70 2.85 -10.92 9.40
C GLN A 70 3.91 -10.33 10.33
N ASN A 71 4.65 -9.34 9.83
CA ASN A 71 5.83 -8.82 10.49
C ASN A 71 5.55 -7.61 11.37
N GLN A 72 4.35 -7.03 11.29
CA GLN A 72 3.95 -5.82 12.02
C GLN A 72 4.90 -4.63 11.79
N ASN A 73 5.56 -4.63 10.63
CA ASN A 73 6.55 -3.66 10.20
C ASN A 73 6.31 -3.30 8.73
N TYR A 74 6.88 -2.19 8.27
CA TYR A 74 6.78 -1.79 6.87
C TYR A 74 7.45 -2.82 5.95
N GLU A 75 7.05 -2.79 4.69
CA GLU A 75 7.75 -3.49 3.61
C GLU A 75 7.92 -2.57 2.42
N TRP A 76 9.15 -2.51 1.91
CA TRP A 76 9.53 -1.75 0.75
C TRP A 76 9.90 -2.67 -0.41
N VAL A 77 9.32 -2.43 -1.57
CA VAL A 77 9.71 -3.07 -2.83
C VAL A 77 10.04 -1.99 -3.84
N ASN A 78 11.31 -1.93 -4.25
CA ASN A 78 11.79 -0.93 -5.21
C ASN A 78 11.21 -1.12 -6.61
N ASN A 79 10.98 -2.38 -7.01
CA ASN A 79 10.38 -2.77 -8.27
C ASN A 79 9.58 -4.08 -8.17
N VAL A 80 8.27 -3.99 -7.97
CA VAL A 80 7.35 -5.15 -7.91
C VAL A 80 7.31 -5.95 -9.20
N GLN A 81 7.77 -5.39 -10.33
CA GLN A 81 7.82 -6.10 -11.60
C GLN A 81 8.92 -7.17 -11.67
N ASN A 82 9.84 -7.17 -10.71
CA ASN A 82 10.88 -8.18 -10.57
C ASN A 82 10.41 -9.38 -9.71
N LEU A 83 9.22 -9.28 -9.10
CA LEU A 83 8.67 -10.32 -8.25
C LEU A 83 7.73 -11.22 -9.04
N ASP A 84 7.71 -12.50 -8.68
CA ASP A 84 6.79 -13.45 -9.28
C ASP A 84 5.41 -13.42 -8.59
N VAL A 85 4.41 -14.03 -9.24
CA VAL A 85 3.02 -14.05 -8.75
C VAL A 85 2.88 -14.70 -7.37
N SER A 86 3.78 -15.61 -7.00
CA SER A 86 3.81 -16.23 -5.67
C SER A 86 4.23 -15.24 -4.58
N GLU A 87 5.08 -14.28 -4.90
CA GLU A 87 5.57 -13.26 -3.96
C GLU A 87 4.68 -12.01 -3.98
N TYR A 88 4.16 -11.67 -5.16
CA TYR A 88 3.32 -10.52 -5.39
C TYR A 88 2.15 -10.91 -6.32
N PRO A 89 0.97 -11.27 -5.77
CA PRO A 89 -0.18 -11.74 -6.55
C PRO A 89 -0.62 -10.77 -7.67
N ARG A 90 -0.27 -9.49 -7.54
CA ARG A 90 -0.56 -8.43 -8.50
C ARG A 90 0.59 -8.16 -9.50
N ALA A 91 1.55 -9.06 -9.65
CA ALA A 91 2.72 -8.86 -10.52
C ALA A 91 2.33 -8.58 -11.98
N ALA A 92 1.38 -9.35 -12.52
CA ALA A 92 0.89 -9.17 -13.89
C ALA A 92 0.21 -7.79 -14.11
N PRO A 93 -0.82 -7.38 -13.33
CA PRO A 93 -1.40 -6.05 -13.51
C PRO A 93 -0.41 -4.92 -13.22
N ALA A 94 0.51 -5.08 -12.26
CA ALA A 94 1.55 -4.10 -11.99
C ALA A 94 2.47 -3.89 -13.20
N LYS A 95 2.84 -4.97 -13.89
CA LYS A 95 3.64 -4.90 -15.12
C LYS A 95 2.88 -4.22 -16.25
N THR A 96 1.62 -4.62 -16.50
CA THR A 96 0.77 -4.05 -17.55
C THR A 96 0.53 -2.55 -17.35
N MET A 97 0.35 -2.11 -16.10
CA MET A 97 -0.03 -0.73 -15.76
C MET A 97 1.17 0.14 -15.36
N GLY A 98 2.39 -0.40 -15.42
CA GLY A 98 3.62 0.35 -15.20
C GLY A 98 3.92 0.68 -13.74
N ILE A 99 3.33 -0.04 -12.79
CA ILE A 99 3.65 0.09 -11.35
C ILE A 99 5.02 -0.51 -11.09
N LYS A 100 5.89 0.23 -10.41
CA LYS A 100 7.26 -0.19 -10.08
C LYS A 100 7.45 -0.26 -8.58
N ALA A 101 7.41 0.83 -7.84
CA ALA A 101 7.64 0.77 -6.39
C ALA A 101 6.34 0.50 -5.61
N SER A 102 6.49 -0.16 -4.46
CA SER A 102 5.41 -0.41 -3.50
C SER A 102 5.96 -0.26 -2.08
N LEU A 103 5.24 0.46 -1.22
CA LEU A 103 5.50 0.58 0.21
C LEU A 103 4.25 0.19 0.97
N GLY A 104 4.30 -0.89 1.74
CA GLY A 104 3.26 -1.22 2.72
C GLY A 104 3.67 -0.78 4.12
N VAL A 105 2.78 -0.14 4.86
CA VAL A 105 2.99 0.22 6.28
C VAL A 105 1.81 -0.28 7.14
N PRO A 106 2.07 -0.80 8.35
CA PRO A 106 1.00 -1.20 9.24
C PRO A 106 0.19 0.02 9.67
N TYR A 107 -1.13 -0.12 9.66
CA TYR A 107 -2.04 0.80 10.30
C TYR A 107 -2.47 0.23 11.64
N LYS A 108 -2.25 1.00 12.70
CA LYS A 108 -2.55 0.59 14.07
C LYS A 108 -3.51 1.56 14.73
N GLN A 109 -4.36 1.02 15.61
CA GLN A 109 -5.20 1.81 16.52
C GLN A 109 -5.02 1.25 17.92
N ASP A 110 -4.63 2.10 18.87
CA ASP A 110 -4.37 1.72 20.26
C ASP A 110 -3.35 0.57 20.39
N GLY A 111 -2.33 0.57 19.52
CA GLY A 111 -1.30 -0.47 19.44
C GLY A 111 -1.72 -1.75 18.72
N ASN A 112 -3.01 -1.93 18.44
CA ASN A 112 -3.55 -3.09 17.74
C ASN A 112 -3.46 -2.92 16.23
N PHE A 113 -3.08 -3.98 15.52
CA PHE A 113 -3.08 -4.00 14.07
C PHE A 113 -4.49 -3.98 13.52
N MET A 114 -4.79 -2.95 12.73
CA MET A 114 -6.09 -2.77 12.11
C MET A 114 -6.04 -3.03 10.60
N GLY A 115 -4.87 -2.90 9.97
CA GLY A 115 -4.76 -2.99 8.52
C GLY A 115 -3.42 -2.54 7.95
N VAL A 116 -3.40 -2.24 6.66
CA VAL A 116 -2.21 -1.80 5.92
C VAL A 116 -2.56 -0.62 5.02
N MET A 117 -1.74 0.43 5.04
CA MET A 117 -1.70 1.42 3.96
C MET A 117 -0.59 1.02 2.99
N GLU A 118 -0.92 0.86 1.72
CA GLU A 118 0.01 0.51 0.66
C GLU A 118 0.08 1.63 -0.38
N PHE A 119 1.29 2.12 -0.64
CA PHE A 119 1.56 3.22 -1.56
C PHE A 119 2.32 2.72 -2.78
N PHE A 120 2.03 3.29 -3.95
CA PHE A 120 2.58 2.85 -5.23
C PHE A 120 3.19 3.99 -6.02
N ASN A 121 4.24 3.67 -6.77
CA ASN A 121 4.88 4.59 -7.70
C ASN A 121 5.11 3.91 -9.07
N ILE A 122 4.98 4.68 -10.15
CA ILE A 122 5.28 4.22 -11.53
C ILE A 122 6.79 4.29 -11.85
N ASN A 123 7.54 4.95 -10.97
CA ASN A 123 8.98 4.99 -10.97
C ASN A 123 9.53 4.03 -9.91
N LYS A 124 10.77 3.58 -10.11
CA LYS A 124 11.51 2.94 -9.02
C LYS A 124 11.77 4.00 -7.95
N VAL A 125 11.66 3.60 -6.69
CA VAL A 125 11.97 4.47 -5.56
C VAL A 125 12.91 3.67 -4.68
N GLU A 126 14.08 4.24 -4.40
CA GLU A 126 15.04 3.67 -3.45
C GLU A 126 14.50 3.84 -2.03
N CYS A 127 14.77 2.86 -1.16
CA CYS A 127 14.29 2.91 0.21
C CYS A 127 14.97 4.06 0.97
N ASP A 128 14.16 5.02 1.42
CA ASP A 128 14.58 6.11 2.29
C ASP A 128 13.97 5.88 3.69
N SER A 129 14.84 5.62 4.66
CA SER A 129 14.42 5.35 6.02
C SER A 129 13.75 6.55 6.67
N ALA A 130 14.15 7.79 6.38
CA ALA A 130 13.54 8.98 6.95
C ALA A 130 12.10 9.16 6.45
N MET A 131 11.87 8.96 5.15
CA MET A 131 10.53 8.96 4.57
C MET A 131 9.65 7.86 5.19
N VAL A 132 10.16 6.63 5.29
CA VAL A 132 9.41 5.52 5.90
C VAL A 132 9.04 5.83 7.34
N GLN A 133 9.96 6.37 8.15
CA GLN A 133 9.69 6.73 9.54
C GLN A 133 8.63 7.83 9.67
N ASP A 134 8.62 8.83 8.79
CA ASP A 134 7.59 9.87 8.77
C ASP A 134 6.22 9.30 8.41
N ILE A 135 6.15 8.42 7.39
CA ILE A 135 4.91 7.75 6.98
C ILE A 135 4.38 6.87 8.12
N MET A 136 5.24 6.06 8.75
CA MET A 136 4.87 5.20 9.87
C MET A 136 4.22 5.97 11.02
N LYS A 137 4.78 7.13 11.41
CA LYS A 137 4.21 7.98 12.46
C LYS A 137 2.79 8.46 12.11
N LYS A 138 2.55 8.82 10.84
CA LYS A 138 1.22 9.26 10.38
C LYS A 138 0.18 8.13 10.34
N CYS A 139 0.63 6.89 10.19
CA CYS A 139 -0.22 5.69 10.13
C CYS A 139 -0.51 5.06 11.51
N GLY A 140 -0.18 5.73 12.62
CA GLY A 140 -0.42 5.23 13.97
C GLY A 140 0.79 4.52 14.59
N GLY A 141 2.00 4.93 14.19
CA GLY A 141 3.24 4.64 14.92
C GLY A 141 3.36 5.40 16.23
#